data_AF-A0A4U5UEJ9-F1
#
_entry.id   AF-A0A4U5UEJ9-F1
#
_cell.length_a   1.000
_cell.length_b   1.000
_cell.length_c   1.000
_cell.angle_alpha   90.00
_cell.angle_beta   90.00
_cell.angle_gamma   90.00
#
_symmetry.space_group_name_H-M   'P 1'
#
loop_
_entity.id
_entity.type
_entity.pdbx_description
1 polymer ?
#
loop_
_entity_poly.entity_id
_entity_poly.type
_entity_poly.pdbx_seq_one_letter_code
_entity_poly.pdbx_strand_id
1 'polypeptide(L)'
;MAAVLERSFIEICGFERETAQRFREVTVNLGLSALPGGVKFPDGAGAFHYEESGKLLSVTSNRFIHWSTSGDTVQLVEQSLDTNLLNNAVKLKFSHCTVLPGGVHIQETLNNVIILLISTNLSVHRLLLPHPTRMYRSELVTELHMQSIFTDVGKLSLQEPSHSAVIPSSVGQTGSPSTSTAWLSQSGEAHYALASPAGGIMVVTLPPHTQALHEDLCLSGGVSVLELKRNSMMQRLSGWMPTAIRGDQSPSDLVLSLAVRELEEDSFIFALCQDHKLRMWSFRVRPL
;
A
#
# COMPACT_ATOMS: atom_id res chain seq x y z
N MET A 1 -22.99 38.98 22.26
CA MET A 1 -22.09 38.33 21.28
C MET A 1 -20.91 37.76 22.05
N ALA A 2 -20.75 36.44 22.08
CA ALA A 2 -19.56 35.83 22.66
C ALA A 2 -18.44 35.93 21.60
N ALA A 3 -17.34 36.59 21.93
CA ALA A 3 -16.16 36.63 21.08
C ALA A 3 -15.60 35.20 20.95
N VAL A 4 -15.56 34.68 19.73
CA VAL A 4 -14.89 33.42 19.42
C VAL A 4 -13.40 33.68 19.59
N LEU A 5 -12.79 33.13 20.65
CA LEU A 5 -11.33 33.14 20.81
C LEU A 5 -10.73 32.28 19.69
N GLU A 6 -10.13 32.91 18.68
CA GLU A 6 -9.31 32.20 17.71
C GLU A 6 -8.08 31.63 18.41
N ARG A 7 -7.94 30.31 18.36
CA ARG A 7 -6.74 29.61 18.82
C ARG A 7 -5.78 29.52 17.64
N SER A 8 -4.58 30.08 17.78
CA SER A 8 -3.47 29.86 16.86
C SER A 8 -2.63 28.67 17.32
N PHE A 9 -2.28 27.77 16.41
CA PHE A 9 -1.30 26.73 16.65
C PHE A 9 0.03 27.16 16.02
N ILE A 10 1.13 26.87 16.70
CA ILE A 10 2.49 27.06 16.17
C ILE A 10 3.06 25.67 15.98
N GLU A 11 3.46 25.36 14.74
CA GLU A 11 4.21 24.15 14.46
C GLU A 11 5.63 24.34 14.97
N ILE A 12 6.04 23.49 15.90
CA ILE A 12 7.43 23.41 16.33
C ILE A 12 8.06 22.33 15.44
N CYS A 13 8.80 22.75 14.42
CA CYS A 13 9.61 21.83 13.63
C CYS A 13 10.61 21.15 14.58
N GLY A 14 10.57 19.81 14.63
CA GLY A 14 11.49 19.05 15.48
C GLY A 14 12.94 19.42 15.15
N PHE A 15 13.74 19.72 16.17
CA PHE A 15 15.18 19.81 16.00
C PHE A 15 15.67 18.43 15.53
N GLU A 16 16.21 18.36 14.31
CA GLU A 16 16.91 17.17 13.83
C GLU A 16 17.99 16.81 14.86
N ARG A 17 17.74 15.79 15.69
CA ARG A 17 18.71 15.31 16.67
C ARG A 17 19.78 14.39 16.05
N GLU A 18 19.77 14.15 14.74
CA GLU A 18 20.67 13.17 14.12
C GLU A 18 21.47 13.70 12.93
N THR A 19 22.75 13.32 12.94
CA THR A 19 23.67 13.23 11.80
C THR A 19 23.00 12.76 10.52
N ALA A 20 23.44 13.28 9.36
CA ALA A 20 22.98 12.89 8.02
C ALA A 20 22.53 11.42 7.94
N GLN A 21 21.22 11.22 7.78
CA GLN A 21 20.60 9.91 7.94
C GLN A 21 21.07 8.96 6.85
N ARG A 22 21.69 7.84 7.26
CA ARG A 22 22.29 6.88 6.33
C ARG A 22 21.25 5.85 5.91
N PHE A 23 20.69 6.04 4.73
CA PHE A 23 19.77 5.08 4.12
C PHE A 23 20.51 3.85 3.60
N ARG A 24 20.02 2.66 3.96
CA ARG A 24 20.35 1.43 3.23
C ARG A 24 19.51 1.39 1.96
N GLU A 25 20.15 1.38 0.79
CA GLU A 25 19.45 1.27 -0.49
C GLU A 25 19.21 -0.19 -0.87
N VAL A 26 17.99 -0.52 -1.29
CA VAL A 26 17.58 -1.83 -1.81
C VAL A 26 16.90 -1.60 -3.14
N THR A 27 17.45 -2.17 -4.22
CA THR A 27 16.87 -2.07 -5.56
C THR A 27 15.99 -3.28 -5.83
N VAL A 28 14.73 -3.02 -6.20
CA VAL A 28 13.76 -4.01 -6.64
C VAL A 28 13.69 -3.96 -8.16
N ASN A 29 13.94 -5.09 -8.82
CA ASN A 29 13.91 -5.18 -10.28
C ASN A 29 13.16 -6.44 -10.71
N LEU A 30 12.07 -6.29 -11.44
CA LEU A 30 11.27 -7.41 -11.97
C LEU A 30 11.51 -7.65 -13.47
N GLY A 31 12.58 -7.09 -14.05
CA GLY A 31 12.88 -7.19 -15.48
C GLY A 31 11.94 -6.36 -16.38
N LEU A 32 11.28 -5.35 -15.80
CA LEU A 32 10.34 -4.49 -16.52
C LEU A 32 11.07 -3.41 -17.33
N SER A 33 10.42 -2.91 -18.39
CA SER A 33 10.90 -1.79 -19.18
C SER A 33 10.08 -0.53 -18.87
N ALA A 34 10.73 0.63 -18.87
CA ALA A 34 10.05 1.90 -18.59
C ALA A 34 9.00 2.19 -19.67
N LEU A 35 7.82 2.68 -19.26
CA LEU A 35 6.78 3.08 -20.20
C LEU A 35 7.22 4.31 -21.01
N PRO A 36 6.93 4.35 -22.34
CA PRO A 36 7.15 5.53 -23.16
C PRO A 36 6.38 6.73 -22.59
N GLY A 37 7.05 7.89 -22.49
CA GLY A 37 6.42 9.13 -22.04
C GLY A 37 6.54 9.45 -20.55
N GLY A 38 7.17 8.57 -19.74
CA GLY A 38 7.63 8.87 -18.38
C GLY A 38 6.58 9.53 -17.47
N VAL A 39 5.70 8.73 -16.89
CA VAL A 39 4.68 9.24 -15.95
C VAL A 39 5.37 9.65 -14.64
N LYS A 40 5.09 10.87 -14.18
CA LYS A 40 5.54 11.37 -12.87
C LYS A 40 4.33 11.61 -11.99
N PHE A 41 4.42 11.13 -10.75
CA PHE A 41 3.43 11.38 -9.72
C PHE A 41 3.99 12.41 -8.73
N PRO A 42 3.12 13.17 -8.03
CA PRO A 42 3.56 14.04 -6.96
C PRO A 42 4.23 13.22 -5.85
N ASP A 43 5.20 13.84 -5.17
CA ASP A 43 5.78 13.25 -3.97
C ASP A 43 4.70 13.07 -2.90
N GLY A 44 4.87 12.04 -2.07
CA GLY A 44 3.91 11.63 -1.05
C GLY A 44 4.62 11.34 0.26
N ALA A 45 3.88 11.37 1.35
CA ALA A 45 4.40 11.00 2.67
C ALA A 45 3.29 10.45 3.55
N GLY A 46 3.67 9.73 4.58
CA GLY A 46 2.76 9.19 5.57
C GLY A 46 3.48 8.66 6.79
N ALA A 47 2.68 8.23 7.77
CA ALA A 47 3.20 7.64 8.99
C ALA A 47 2.29 6.49 9.45
N PHE A 48 2.89 5.59 10.22
CA PHE A 48 2.27 4.44 10.84
C PHE A 48 2.70 4.39 12.31
N HIS A 49 1.74 4.19 13.20
CA HIS A 49 1.98 3.96 14.62
C HIS A 49 1.58 2.53 14.97
N TYR A 50 2.35 1.90 15.84
CA TYR A 50 2.02 0.57 16.35
C TYR A 50 0.79 0.62 17.25
N GLU A 51 0.06 -0.48 17.33
CA GLU A 51 -1.14 -0.62 18.17
C GLU A 51 -0.85 -0.28 19.64
N GLU A 52 0.28 -0.76 20.16
CA GLU A 52 0.70 -0.51 21.55
C GLU A 52 1.56 0.76 21.74
N SER A 53 1.65 1.67 20.75
CA SER A 53 2.54 2.84 20.84
C SER A 53 2.23 3.79 22.00
N GLY A 54 1.00 3.79 22.53
CA GLY A 54 0.60 4.58 23.70
C GLY A 54 0.76 3.85 25.04
N LYS A 55 1.18 2.59 25.03
CA LYS A 55 1.33 1.77 26.24
C LYS A 55 2.73 1.97 26.81
N LEU A 56 2.80 2.49 28.04
CA LEU A 56 4.06 2.68 28.74
C LEU A 56 4.79 1.35 28.89
N LEU A 57 6.12 1.35 28.73
CA LEU A 57 7.00 0.18 28.82
C LEU A 57 6.82 -0.86 27.71
N SER A 58 5.88 -0.69 26.76
CA SER A 58 5.86 -1.55 25.57
C SER A 58 7.09 -1.28 24.70
N VAL A 59 7.59 -2.31 24.03
CA VAL A 59 8.73 -2.20 23.09
C VAL A 59 8.40 -1.34 21.85
N THR A 60 7.11 -1.08 21.62
CA THR A 60 6.62 -0.17 20.58
C THR A 60 6.20 1.20 21.12
N SER A 61 6.40 1.48 22.41
CA SER A 61 6.08 2.77 23.02
C SER A 61 6.84 3.91 22.33
N ASN A 62 6.12 5.00 22.03
CA ASN A 62 6.60 6.16 21.28
C ASN A 62 7.42 5.80 20.02
N ARG A 63 7.07 4.68 19.39
CA ARG A 63 7.74 4.15 18.20
C ARG A 63 6.79 4.29 17.01
N PHE A 64 7.31 4.71 15.87
CA PHE A 64 6.51 4.88 14.67
C PHE A 64 7.39 4.73 13.44
N ILE A 65 6.74 4.47 12.30
CA ILE A 65 7.37 4.47 10.99
C ILE A 65 6.84 5.68 10.25
N HIS A 66 7.71 6.45 9.63
CA HIS A 66 7.31 7.44 8.64
C HIS A 66 7.95 7.11 7.30
N TRP A 67 7.30 7.55 6.24
CA TRP A 67 7.75 7.30 4.89
C TRP A 67 7.53 8.49 3.98
N SER A 68 8.33 8.55 2.93
CA SER A 68 8.17 9.47 1.81
C SER A 68 8.38 8.72 0.49
N THR A 69 7.66 9.16 -0.55
CA THR A 69 7.76 8.62 -1.89
C THR A 69 8.22 9.73 -2.84
N SER A 70 9.19 9.42 -3.69
CA SER A 70 9.59 10.31 -4.78
C SER A 70 9.96 9.50 -6.01
N GLY A 71 9.16 9.66 -7.07
CA GLY A 71 9.33 8.95 -8.33
C GLY A 71 9.32 7.43 -8.17
N ASP A 72 10.49 6.82 -8.32
CA ASP A 72 10.75 5.37 -8.23
C ASP A 72 11.19 4.91 -6.82
N THR A 73 11.23 5.82 -5.84
CA THR A 73 11.75 5.52 -4.50
C THR A 73 10.70 5.63 -3.40
N VAL A 74 10.81 4.73 -2.42
CA VAL A 74 10.14 4.81 -1.12
C VAL A 74 11.21 4.85 -0.05
N GLN A 75 11.26 5.93 0.72
CA GLN A 75 12.11 6.04 1.91
C GLN A 75 11.27 5.71 3.13
N LEU A 76 11.76 4.82 3.99
CA LEU A 76 11.12 4.45 5.23
C LEU A 76 12.12 4.66 6.37
N VAL A 77 11.63 5.27 7.44
CA VAL A 77 12.40 5.50 8.66
C VAL A 77 11.56 5.07 9.85
N GLU A 78 12.14 4.22 10.68
CA GLU A 78 11.59 3.84 11.96
C GLU A 78 12.23 4.72 13.04
N GLN A 79 11.40 5.28 13.91
CA GLN A 79 11.86 6.17 14.97
C GLN A 79 11.24 5.75 16.28
N SER A 80 12.00 5.85 17.37
CA SER A 80 11.51 5.76 18.74
C SER A 80 11.94 7.00 19.49
N LEU A 81 11.07 7.54 20.34
CA LEU A 81 11.42 8.64 21.24
C LEU A 81 12.03 8.15 22.56
N ASP A 82 11.90 6.85 22.85
CA ASP A 82 12.35 6.26 24.11
C ASP A 82 13.74 5.61 23.99
N THR A 83 14.11 5.14 22.79
CA THR A 83 15.34 4.37 22.54
C THR A 83 15.96 4.70 21.19
N ASN A 84 17.28 4.53 21.06
CA ASN A 84 17.96 4.73 19.78
C ASN A 84 17.81 3.48 18.90
N LEU A 85 17.36 3.65 17.67
CA LEU A 85 17.22 2.56 16.71
C LEU A 85 18.40 2.53 15.73
N LEU A 86 19.08 1.38 15.67
CA LEU A 86 20.13 1.09 14.70
C LEU A 86 19.51 0.56 13.41
N ASN A 87 20.13 0.89 12.26
CA ASN A 87 19.69 0.45 10.93
C ASN A 87 18.23 0.82 10.61
N ASN A 88 17.79 1.98 11.07
CA ASN A 88 16.40 2.40 11.07
C ASN A 88 15.91 3.10 9.80
N ALA A 89 16.77 3.25 8.79
CA ALA A 89 16.44 3.94 7.54
C ALA A 89 16.72 3.06 6.32
N VAL A 90 15.70 2.85 5.48
CA VAL A 90 15.81 2.09 4.23
C VAL A 90 15.22 2.89 3.06
N LYS A 91 15.87 2.81 1.90
CA LYS A 91 15.38 3.35 0.63
C LYS A 91 15.15 2.19 -0.32
N LEU A 92 13.90 1.95 -0.67
CA LEU A 92 13.50 1.00 -1.70
C LEU A 92 13.46 1.74 -3.04
N LYS A 93 14.11 1.20 -4.06
CA LYS A 93 14.14 1.75 -5.42
C LYS A 93 13.56 0.76 -6.41
N PHE A 94 12.48 1.13 -7.10
CA PHE A 94 11.75 0.27 -8.02
C PHE A 94 12.21 0.52 -9.46
N SER A 95 12.98 -0.42 -10.02
CA SER A 95 13.56 -0.27 -11.35
C SER A 95 12.45 -0.16 -12.41
N HIS A 96 12.49 0.92 -13.19
CA HIS A 96 11.54 1.20 -14.29
C HIS A 96 10.07 1.37 -13.88
N CYS A 97 9.78 1.45 -12.57
CA CYS A 97 8.45 1.70 -12.05
C CYS A 97 8.44 3.02 -11.28
N THR A 98 7.27 3.63 -11.15
CA THR A 98 7.03 4.80 -10.31
C THR A 98 5.96 4.48 -9.29
N VAL A 99 6.17 4.89 -8.04
CA VAL A 99 5.24 4.65 -6.93
C VAL A 99 3.96 5.45 -7.18
N LEU A 100 2.80 4.81 -7.02
CA LEU A 100 1.51 5.45 -7.22
C LEU A 100 1.13 6.33 -6.03
N PRO A 101 0.35 7.40 -6.24
CA PRO A 101 -0.35 8.08 -5.16
C PRO A 101 -1.19 7.09 -4.33
N GLY A 102 -1.07 7.15 -3.00
CA GLY A 102 -1.69 6.18 -2.09
C GLY A 102 -1.09 4.77 -2.17
N GLY A 103 0.04 4.61 -2.86
CA GLY A 103 0.68 3.33 -3.13
C GLY A 103 1.57 2.80 -2.02
N VAL A 104 1.54 3.36 -0.81
CA VAL A 104 2.24 2.82 0.35
C VAL A 104 1.23 2.60 1.47
N HIS A 105 1.13 1.36 1.94
CA HIS A 105 0.26 0.98 3.04
C HIS A 105 1.03 0.09 4.03
N ILE A 106 0.94 0.41 5.33
CA ILE A 106 1.56 -0.36 6.41
C ILE A 106 0.44 -0.86 7.32
N GLN A 107 0.45 -2.15 7.60
CA GLN A 107 -0.51 -2.79 8.47
C GLN A 107 0.19 -3.68 9.49
N GLU A 108 -0.24 -3.57 10.74
CA GLU A 108 0.12 -4.51 11.80
C GLU A 108 -0.93 -5.60 11.90
N THR A 109 -0.49 -6.86 11.86
CA THR A 109 -1.38 -8.02 12.01
C THR A 109 -1.45 -8.45 13.47
N LEU A 110 -2.55 -9.10 13.88
CA LEU A 110 -2.71 -9.72 15.21
C LEU A 110 -1.60 -10.70 15.59
N ASN A 111 -0.94 -11.30 14.59
CA ASN A 111 0.18 -12.20 14.82
C ASN A 111 1.48 -11.44 15.15
N ASN A 112 1.50 -10.11 15.26
CA ASN A 112 2.72 -9.31 15.39
C ASN A 112 3.65 -9.46 14.17
N VAL A 113 3.13 -9.12 12.99
CA VAL A 113 3.89 -8.97 11.74
C VAL A 113 3.52 -7.62 11.15
N ILE A 114 4.53 -6.88 10.71
CA ILE A 114 4.33 -5.63 9.98
C ILE A 114 4.35 -5.95 8.49
N ILE A 115 3.24 -5.66 7.81
CA ILE A 115 3.09 -5.88 6.37
C ILE A 115 3.11 -4.53 5.69
N LEU A 116 4.10 -4.34 4.81
CA LEU A 116 4.23 -3.17 3.96
C LEU A 116 3.81 -3.55 2.55
N LEU A 117 2.75 -2.92 2.07
CA LEU A 117 2.20 -3.08 0.73
C LEU A 117 2.57 -1.86 -0.10
N ILE A 118 3.13 -2.09 -1.29
CA ILE A 118 3.56 -1.05 -2.21
C ILE A 118 2.96 -1.27 -3.59
N SER A 119 2.32 -0.24 -4.14
CA SER A 119 1.79 -0.20 -5.49
C SER A 119 2.59 0.76 -6.34
N THR A 120 3.08 0.26 -7.47
CA THR A 120 3.69 1.07 -8.52
C THR A 120 2.80 1.06 -9.76
N ASN A 121 3.18 1.84 -10.77
CA ASN A 121 2.48 1.89 -12.04
C ASN A 121 2.52 0.57 -12.85
N LEU A 122 3.45 -0.35 -12.56
CA LEU A 122 3.63 -1.60 -13.31
C LEU A 122 3.71 -2.86 -12.44
N SER A 123 3.85 -2.72 -11.12
CA SER A 123 3.99 -3.84 -10.20
C SER A 123 3.46 -3.54 -8.80
N VAL A 124 3.11 -4.60 -8.07
CA VAL A 124 2.74 -4.55 -6.66
C VAL A 124 3.73 -5.36 -5.83
N HIS A 125 3.96 -4.97 -4.58
CA HIS A 125 4.97 -5.56 -3.71
C HIS A 125 4.46 -5.68 -2.27
N ARG A 126 4.77 -6.81 -1.63
CA ARG A 126 4.49 -7.12 -0.23
C ARG A 126 5.79 -7.44 0.50
N LEU A 127 6.11 -6.67 1.53
CA LEU A 127 7.21 -6.93 2.44
C LEU A 127 6.64 -7.38 3.79
N LEU A 128 7.24 -8.43 4.35
CA LEU A 128 6.98 -8.87 5.71
C LEU A 128 8.15 -8.46 6.59
N LEU A 129 7.86 -7.68 7.62
CA LEU A 129 8.83 -7.19 8.57
C LEU A 129 8.53 -7.77 9.95
N PRO A 130 9.58 -8.12 10.72
CA PRO A 130 9.38 -8.61 12.07
C PRO A 130 8.75 -7.51 12.93
N HIS A 131 7.85 -7.88 13.83
CA HIS A 131 7.35 -6.93 14.82
C HIS A 131 8.33 -6.80 15.99
N PRO A 132 8.49 -5.61 16.59
CA PRO A 132 9.41 -5.42 17.72
C PRO A 132 9.20 -6.40 18.88
N THR A 133 7.96 -6.76 19.21
CA THR A 133 7.66 -7.76 20.27
C THR A 133 8.15 -9.18 19.94
N ARG A 134 8.32 -9.50 18.65
CA ARG A 134 8.91 -10.78 18.21
C ARG A 134 10.44 -10.74 18.23
N MET A 135 11.03 -9.56 18.02
CA MET A 135 12.48 -9.36 18.05
C MET A 135 13.02 -9.33 19.48
N TYR A 136 12.27 -8.71 20.41
CA TYR A 136 12.66 -8.50 21.79
C TYR A 136 11.65 -9.18 22.71
N ARG A 137 12.01 -10.36 23.23
CA ARG A 137 11.16 -11.14 24.15
C ARG A 137 11.14 -10.61 25.59
N SER A 138 11.94 -9.60 25.93
CA SER A 138 12.03 -9.06 27.29
C SER A 138 11.10 -7.86 27.45
N GLU A 139 10.27 -7.87 28.48
CA GLU A 139 9.31 -6.79 28.82
C GLU A 139 9.99 -5.48 29.26
N LEU A 140 11.29 -5.53 29.53
CA LEU A 140 12.09 -4.38 29.95
C LEU A 140 13.17 -4.12 28.91
N VAL A 141 12.99 -3.05 28.14
CA VAL A 141 14.06 -2.50 27.31
C VAL A 141 15.03 -1.76 28.23
N THR A 142 16.06 -2.47 28.69
CA THR A 142 17.18 -1.87 29.44
C THR A 142 18.32 -1.44 28.52
N GLU A 143 18.23 -1.77 27.23
CA GLU A 143 19.26 -1.48 26.23
C GLU A 143 19.05 -0.10 25.60
N LEU A 144 20.11 0.72 25.59
CA LEU A 144 20.09 2.07 25.00
C LEU A 144 19.98 2.06 23.46
N HIS A 145 20.33 0.94 22.81
CA HIS A 145 20.30 0.79 21.37
C HIS A 145 19.58 -0.50 20.98
N MET A 146 18.61 -0.40 20.09
CA MET A 146 17.87 -1.55 19.55
C MET A 146 18.02 -1.61 18.03
N GLN A 147 17.90 -2.79 17.45
CA GLN A 147 17.78 -2.97 16.01
C GLN A 147 16.38 -2.57 15.54
N SER A 148 16.34 -1.83 14.44
CA SER A 148 15.10 -1.54 13.72
C SER A 148 14.53 -2.80 13.07
N ILE A 149 13.22 -2.79 12.82
CA ILE A 149 12.56 -3.82 11.98
C ILE A 149 13.12 -3.84 10.55
N PHE A 150 13.81 -2.76 10.12
CA PHE A 150 14.40 -2.65 8.78
C PHE A 150 15.77 -3.29 8.64
N THR A 151 16.37 -3.77 9.73
CA THR A 151 17.76 -4.27 9.77
C THR A 151 18.05 -5.31 8.68
N ASP A 152 17.12 -6.23 8.45
CA ASP A 152 17.29 -7.36 7.52
C ASP A 152 16.56 -7.19 6.18
N VAL A 153 16.03 -6.00 5.86
CA VAL A 153 15.28 -5.77 4.60
C VAL A 153 16.12 -6.11 3.36
N GLY A 154 17.41 -5.82 3.40
CA GLY A 154 18.32 -6.13 2.29
C GLY A 154 18.55 -7.63 2.04
N LYS A 155 18.09 -8.51 2.92
CA LYS A 155 18.17 -9.98 2.77
C LYS A 155 16.89 -10.57 2.18
N LEU A 156 15.81 -9.80 2.04
CA LEU A 156 14.54 -10.27 1.50
C LEU A 156 14.63 -10.46 -0.02
N SER A 157 14.12 -11.60 -0.51
CA SER A 157 13.98 -11.83 -1.95
C SER A 157 12.69 -11.19 -2.46
N LEU A 158 12.75 -9.90 -2.80
CA LEU A 158 11.59 -9.10 -3.20
C LEU A 158 11.08 -9.40 -4.62
N GLN A 159 11.71 -10.34 -5.33
CA GLN A 159 11.34 -10.79 -6.68
C GLN A 159 10.45 -12.04 -6.67
N GLU A 160 10.32 -12.71 -5.52
CA GLU A 160 9.50 -13.92 -5.42
C GLU A 160 8.02 -13.62 -5.70
N PRO A 161 7.26 -14.55 -6.31
CA PRO A 161 5.83 -14.38 -6.60
C PRO A 161 4.95 -14.15 -5.36
N SER A 162 5.42 -14.58 -4.18
CA SER A 162 4.76 -14.31 -2.90
C SER A 162 4.96 -12.87 -2.41
N HIS A 163 5.98 -12.18 -2.91
CA HIS A 163 6.36 -10.83 -2.50
C HIS A 163 6.09 -9.78 -3.58
N SER A 164 5.90 -10.18 -4.84
CA SER A 164 5.69 -9.23 -5.92
C SER A 164 4.91 -9.81 -7.09
N ALA A 165 4.24 -8.93 -7.83
CA ALA A 165 3.62 -9.29 -9.10
C ALA A 165 3.64 -8.11 -10.07
N VAL A 166 3.71 -8.43 -11.36
CA VAL A 166 3.55 -7.46 -12.44
C VAL A 166 2.06 -7.23 -12.68
N ILE A 167 1.66 -5.97 -12.82
CA ILE A 167 0.30 -5.57 -13.18
C ILE A 167 0.10 -5.91 -14.66
N PRO A 168 -0.85 -6.79 -15.04
CA PRO A 168 -1.07 -7.14 -16.43
C PRO A 168 -1.52 -5.93 -17.24
N SER A 169 -0.75 -5.57 -18.27
CA SER A 169 -1.18 -4.61 -19.28
C SER A 169 -2.05 -5.35 -20.31
N SER A 170 -3.33 -4.97 -20.45
CA SER A 170 -4.16 -5.54 -21.52
C SER A 170 -3.83 -4.92 -22.88
N VAL A 171 -3.83 -5.75 -23.93
CA VAL A 171 -3.51 -5.33 -25.30
C VAL A 171 -4.52 -4.27 -25.74
N GLY A 172 -4.05 -3.07 -26.06
CA GLY A 172 -4.88 -1.94 -26.50
C GLY A 172 -5.27 -0.93 -25.41
N GLN A 173 -4.93 -1.16 -24.13
CA GLN A 173 -5.00 -0.13 -23.10
C GLN A 173 -3.77 0.78 -23.17
N THR A 174 -4.00 2.07 -23.41
CA THR A 174 -2.96 3.10 -23.38
C THR A 174 -3.00 3.81 -22.03
N GLY A 175 -2.09 3.47 -21.13
CA GLY A 175 -1.91 4.21 -19.87
C GLY A 175 -1.48 3.32 -18.70
N SER A 176 -0.97 3.95 -17.65
CA SER A 176 -0.72 3.32 -16.35
C SER A 176 -1.82 3.70 -15.36
N PRO A 177 -1.98 2.96 -14.25
CA PRO A 177 -2.84 3.38 -13.16
C PRO A 177 -2.47 4.79 -12.64
N SER A 178 -3.47 5.57 -12.22
CA SER A 178 -3.27 6.96 -11.75
C SER A 178 -3.12 7.08 -10.23
N THR A 179 -3.72 6.17 -9.47
CA THR A 179 -3.70 6.12 -8.00
C THR A 179 -3.99 4.69 -7.56
N SER A 180 -3.66 4.38 -6.30
CA SER A 180 -3.95 3.08 -5.71
C SER A 180 -4.32 3.16 -4.25
N THR A 181 -4.83 2.05 -3.73
CA THR A 181 -4.90 1.74 -2.29
C THR A 181 -4.73 0.23 -2.12
N ALA A 182 -4.31 -0.21 -0.94
CA ALA A 182 -4.04 -1.61 -0.66
C ALA A 182 -4.52 -1.97 0.75
N TRP A 183 -4.84 -3.25 0.96
CA TRP A 183 -5.25 -3.79 2.25
C TRP A 183 -4.92 -5.28 2.34
N LEU A 184 -4.91 -5.82 3.55
CA LEU A 184 -4.73 -7.23 3.82
C LEU A 184 -6.06 -7.85 4.26
N SER A 185 -6.53 -8.88 3.57
CA SER A 185 -7.72 -9.61 3.99
C SER A 185 -7.50 -10.40 5.28
N GLN A 186 -8.59 -10.82 5.91
CA GLN A 186 -8.55 -11.75 7.06
C GLN A 186 -7.89 -13.10 6.72
N SER A 187 -7.94 -13.54 5.46
CA SER A 187 -7.27 -14.76 4.98
C SER A 187 -5.76 -14.56 4.73
N GLY A 188 -5.24 -13.34 4.89
CA GLY A 188 -3.85 -12.98 4.66
C GLY A 188 -3.50 -12.69 3.20
N GLU A 189 -4.48 -12.62 2.32
CA GLU A 189 -4.30 -12.16 0.94
C GLU A 189 -4.03 -10.65 0.93
N ALA A 190 -3.12 -10.22 0.07
CA ALA A 190 -2.86 -8.79 -0.10
C ALA A 190 -3.56 -8.31 -1.37
N HIS A 191 -4.47 -7.35 -1.21
CA HIS A 191 -5.23 -6.78 -2.30
C HIS A 191 -4.75 -5.36 -2.62
N TYR A 192 -4.72 -5.04 -3.90
CA TYR A 192 -4.29 -3.75 -4.43
C TYR A 192 -5.34 -3.25 -5.40
N ALA A 193 -6.10 -2.23 -5.01
CA ALA A 193 -7.04 -1.55 -5.88
C ALA A 193 -6.31 -0.43 -6.63
N LEU A 194 -6.36 -0.48 -7.96
CA LEU A 194 -5.67 0.40 -8.89
C LEU A 194 -6.71 1.12 -9.75
N ALA A 195 -6.60 2.44 -9.87
CA ALA A 195 -7.43 3.23 -10.77
C ALA A 195 -7.05 2.95 -12.23
N SER A 196 -7.92 2.29 -12.99
CA SER A 196 -7.65 1.91 -14.37
C SER A 196 -7.63 3.16 -15.28
N PRO A 197 -6.66 3.29 -16.22
CA PRO A 197 -6.65 4.39 -17.19
C PRO A 197 -7.85 4.35 -18.14
N ALA A 198 -8.48 3.18 -18.31
CA ALA A 198 -9.69 3.01 -19.11
C ALA A 198 -10.98 3.38 -18.34
N GLY A 199 -10.86 3.87 -17.10
CA GLY A 199 -11.96 4.10 -16.18
C GLY A 199 -12.35 2.83 -15.39
N GLY A 200 -12.75 3.01 -14.13
CA GLY A 200 -13.02 1.92 -13.18
C GLY A 200 -11.83 1.54 -12.30
N ILE A 201 -11.93 0.37 -11.65
CA ILE A 201 -10.96 -0.12 -10.66
C ILE A 201 -10.51 -1.52 -11.04
N MET A 202 -9.21 -1.76 -11.00
CA MET A 202 -8.61 -3.10 -11.12
C MET A 202 -8.11 -3.53 -9.75
N VAL A 203 -8.44 -4.73 -9.31
CA VAL A 203 -7.92 -5.32 -8.06
C VAL A 203 -6.92 -6.41 -8.41
N VAL A 204 -5.67 -6.25 -7.98
CA VAL A 204 -4.64 -7.29 -8.02
C VAL A 204 -4.57 -7.95 -6.64
N THR A 205 -4.53 -9.28 -6.60
CA THR A 205 -4.46 -10.03 -5.34
C THR A 205 -3.22 -10.92 -5.34
N LEU A 206 -2.38 -10.75 -4.32
CA LEU A 206 -1.32 -11.71 -3.99
C LEU A 206 -1.86 -12.74 -3.00
N PRO A 207 -1.54 -14.03 -3.17
CA PRO A 207 -1.97 -15.09 -2.28
C PRO A 207 -1.44 -14.89 -0.85
N PRO A 208 -1.98 -15.58 0.15
CA PRO A 208 -1.45 -15.51 1.51
C PRO A 208 0.04 -15.87 1.55
N HIS A 209 0.80 -15.21 2.41
CA HIS A 209 2.18 -15.62 2.62
C HIS A 209 2.19 -16.84 3.55
N THR A 210 2.21 -18.03 2.96
CA THR A 210 2.38 -19.27 3.72
C THR A 210 3.82 -19.34 4.26
N GLN A 211 4.03 -19.00 5.53
CA GLN A 211 5.15 -19.60 6.24
C GLN A 211 4.77 -21.07 6.43
N ALA A 212 5.54 -21.96 5.79
CA ALA A 212 5.33 -23.41 5.77
C ALA A 212 5.07 -24.02 7.16
N LEU A 213 3.80 -24.08 7.57
CA LEU A 213 3.38 -24.78 8.79
C LEU A 213 2.35 -25.89 8.53
N HIS A 214 1.97 -26.16 7.28
CA HIS A 214 1.34 -27.42 6.90
C HIS A 214 1.62 -27.67 5.42
N GLU A 215 2.54 -28.59 5.12
CA GLU A 215 2.91 -29.00 3.75
C GLU A 215 1.75 -29.64 2.96
N ASP A 216 0.60 -29.95 3.58
CA ASP A 216 -0.45 -30.74 2.95
C ASP A 216 -1.65 -29.97 2.39
N LEU A 217 -1.69 -28.64 2.50
CA LEU A 217 -2.73 -27.80 1.88
C LEU A 217 -2.12 -26.55 1.25
N CYS A 218 -1.18 -26.74 0.33
CA CYS A 218 -0.77 -25.67 -0.58
C CYS A 218 -1.94 -25.37 -1.54
N LEU A 219 -2.88 -24.51 -1.14
CA LEU A 219 -3.71 -23.78 -2.09
C LEU A 219 -2.76 -22.85 -2.85
N SER A 220 -2.23 -23.37 -3.96
CA SER A 220 -1.42 -22.67 -4.94
C SER A 220 -2.30 -21.63 -5.65
N GLY A 221 -2.64 -20.57 -4.92
CA GLY A 221 -3.29 -19.40 -5.49
C GLY A 221 -2.24 -18.58 -6.23
N GLY A 222 -2.27 -18.57 -7.55
CA GLY A 222 -1.50 -17.61 -8.33
C GLY A 222 -2.00 -16.17 -8.09
N VAL A 223 -1.24 -15.19 -8.54
CA VAL A 223 -1.69 -13.79 -8.59
C VAL A 223 -3.00 -13.73 -9.39
N SER A 224 -4.04 -13.12 -8.82
CA SER A 224 -5.30 -12.91 -9.53
C SER A 224 -5.55 -11.43 -9.80
N VAL A 225 -6.24 -11.14 -10.90
CA VAL A 225 -6.56 -9.78 -11.33
C VAL A 225 -8.03 -9.70 -11.69
N LEU A 226 -8.76 -8.78 -11.06
CA LEU A 226 -10.19 -8.58 -11.24
C LEU A 226 -10.48 -7.13 -11.65
N GLU A 227 -11.12 -6.95 -12.79
CA GLU A 227 -11.62 -5.62 -13.20
C GLU A 227 -13.03 -5.41 -12.67
N LEU A 228 -13.18 -4.43 -11.78
CA LEU A 228 -14.47 -4.03 -11.21
C LEU A 228 -15.17 -3.07 -12.17
N LYS A 229 -15.96 -3.65 -13.09
CA LYS A 229 -16.80 -2.87 -14.01
C LYS A 229 -17.99 -2.27 -13.28
N ARG A 230 -18.35 -1.04 -13.65
CA ARG A 230 -19.61 -0.42 -13.21
C ARG A 230 -20.77 -1.22 -13.82
N ASN A 231 -21.53 -1.93 -12.99
CA ASN A 231 -22.80 -2.51 -13.40
C ASN A 231 -23.81 -1.38 -13.59
N SER A 232 -23.79 -0.71 -14.75
CA SER A 232 -24.91 0.12 -15.17
C SER A 232 -26.01 -0.81 -15.68
N MET A 233 -26.78 -1.42 -14.76
CA MET A 233 -28.06 -2.00 -15.13
C MET A 233 -29.07 -0.88 -15.45
N MET A 234 -28.89 -0.25 -16.60
CA MET A 234 -30.08 0.00 -17.42
C MET A 234 -30.28 -1.28 -18.22
N GLN A 235 -31.16 -2.17 -17.74
CA GLN A 235 -31.81 -3.07 -18.68
C GLN A 235 -32.54 -2.19 -19.69
N ARG A 236 -31.98 -2.12 -20.91
CA ARG A 236 -32.66 -1.51 -22.05
C ARG A 236 -33.89 -2.34 -22.36
N LEU A 237 -35.02 -2.00 -21.74
CA LEU A 237 -36.33 -2.41 -22.21
C LEU A 237 -36.66 -1.55 -23.43
N SER A 238 -36.76 -2.21 -24.59
CA SER A 238 -37.18 -1.72 -25.91
C SER A 238 -36.12 -1.08 -26.83
N GLY A 239 -35.91 -1.76 -27.96
CA GLY A 239 -36.11 -1.18 -29.30
C GLY A 239 -35.03 -0.26 -29.86
N TRP A 240 -34.32 -0.80 -30.87
CA TRP A 240 -33.38 -0.14 -31.79
C TRP A 240 -31.94 0.05 -31.32
N MET A 241 -31.04 -0.40 -32.18
CA MET A 241 -29.63 -0.59 -31.96
C MET A 241 -28.86 0.62 -32.52
N PRO A 242 -28.15 1.42 -31.70
CA PRO A 242 -27.14 2.33 -32.20
C PRO A 242 -25.80 1.60 -32.31
N THR A 243 -25.14 1.74 -33.45
CA THR A 243 -23.79 1.26 -33.79
C THR A 243 -22.67 2.00 -33.02
N ALA A 244 -22.88 2.28 -31.74
CA ALA A 244 -21.92 2.92 -30.83
C ALA A 244 -21.53 1.98 -29.67
N ILE A 245 -21.43 0.68 -29.93
CA ILE A 245 -20.82 -0.29 -29.00
C ILE A 245 -19.30 -0.21 -29.16
N ARG A 246 -18.75 0.95 -28.84
CA ARG A 246 -17.41 1.09 -28.29
C ARG A 246 -17.64 1.61 -26.90
N GLY A 247 -17.16 0.90 -25.89
CA GLY A 247 -17.23 1.34 -24.50
C GLY A 247 -16.37 2.58 -24.30
N ASP A 248 -16.84 3.73 -24.80
CA ASP A 248 -16.31 5.03 -24.43
C ASP A 248 -16.72 5.26 -22.98
N GLN A 249 -15.86 4.86 -22.06
CA GLN A 249 -15.89 5.44 -20.73
C GLN A 249 -15.56 6.92 -20.90
N SER A 250 -16.47 7.78 -20.49
CA SER A 250 -16.25 9.22 -20.56
C SER A 250 -15.10 9.60 -19.62
N PRO A 251 -14.27 10.60 -19.96
CA PRO A 251 -13.19 11.08 -19.09
C PRO A 251 -13.66 11.41 -17.67
N SER A 252 -14.95 11.73 -17.52
CA SER A 252 -15.61 12.00 -16.24
C SER A 252 -15.59 10.82 -15.24
N ASP A 253 -15.43 9.58 -15.71
CA ASP A 253 -15.41 8.37 -14.87
C ASP A 253 -13.99 8.01 -14.37
N LEU A 254 -12.97 8.80 -14.70
CA LEU A 254 -11.61 8.63 -14.18
C LEU A 254 -11.58 8.76 -12.65
N VAL A 255 -10.89 7.82 -11.99
CA VAL A 255 -10.73 7.79 -10.54
C VAL A 255 -9.55 8.68 -10.15
N LEU A 256 -9.80 9.62 -9.24
CA LEU A 256 -8.82 10.58 -8.70
C LEU A 256 -8.20 10.07 -7.40
N SER A 257 -8.99 9.44 -6.54
CA SER A 257 -8.53 8.94 -5.24
C SER A 257 -9.29 7.67 -4.86
N LEU A 258 -8.59 6.78 -4.16
CA LEU A 258 -9.13 5.53 -3.64
C LEU A 258 -8.94 5.45 -2.13
N ALA A 259 -9.90 4.83 -1.45
CA ALA A 259 -9.80 4.46 -0.05
C ALA A 259 -10.50 3.12 0.15
N VAL A 260 -10.02 2.33 1.11
CA VAL A 260 -10.65 1.06 1.47
C VAL A 260 -11.03 1.08 2.94
N ARG A 261 -12.17 0.45 3.22
CA ARG A 261 -12.59 0.11 4.57
C ARG A 261 -12.97 -1.36 4.62
N GLU A 262 -12.29 -2.09 5.49
CA GLU A 262 -12.68 -3.45 5.85
C GLU A 262 -13.79 -3.40 6.91
N LEU A 263 -14.86 -4.16 6.69
CA LEU A 263 -15.97 -4.31 7.62
C LEU A 263 -16.42 -5.77 7.59
N GLU A 264 -16.19 -6.48 8.69
CA GLU A 264 -16.45 -7.92 8.79
C GLU A 264 -15.76 -8.68 7.63
N GLU A 265 -16.50 -9.47 6.86
CA GLU A 265 -15.99 -10.26 5.73
C GLU A 265 -15.90 -9.46 4.41
N ASP A 266 -16.39 -8.22 4.39
CA ASP A 266 -16.48 -7.40 3.19
C ASP A 266 -15.41 -6.29 3.18
N SER A 267 -14.82 -6.06 2.01
CA SER A 267 -13.96 -4.89 1.77
C SER A 267 -14.72 -3.88 0.90
N PHE A 268 -14.89 -2.66 1.40
CA PHE A 268 -15.54 -1.58 0.67
C PHE A 268 -14.49 -0.67 0.05
N ILE A 269 -14.47 -0.59 -1.28
CA ILE A 269 -13.58 0.29 -2.03
C ILE A 269 -14.37 1.55 -2.38
N PHE A 270 -13.89 2.69 -1.93
CA PHE A 270 -14.43 4.02 -2.23
C PHE A 270 -13.56 4.71 -3.26
N ALA A 271 -14.18 5.28 -4.30
CA ALA A 271 -13.49 6.07 -5.31
C ALA A 271 -14.11 7.46 -5.45
N LEU A 272 -13.27 8.48 -5.38
CA LEU A 272 -13.62 9.83 -5.82
C LEU A 272 -13.25 9.96 -7.29
N CYS A 273 -14.23 10.24 -8.15
CA CYS A 273 -14.00 10.38 -9.59
C CYS A 273 -13.96 11.84 -10.04
N GLN A 274 -13.53 12.06 -11.28
CA GLN A 274 -13.43 13.39 -11.89
C GLN A 274 -14.77 14.12 -12.02
N ASP A 275 -15.89 13.40 -12.05
CA ASP A 275 -17.24 13.98 -11.98
C ASP A 275 -17.70 14.38 -10.57
N HIS A 276 -16.77 14.40 -9.60
CA HIS A 276 -17.00 14.73 -8.20
C HIS A 276 -17.98 13.79 -7.47
N LYS A 277 -18.27 12.62 -8.03
CA LYS A 277 -19.09 11.62 -7.35
C LYS A 277 -18.22 10.63 -6.59
N LEU A 278 -18.65 10.33 -5.38
CA LEU A 278 -18.16 9.21 -4.59
C LEU A 278 -18.88 7.94 -5.07
N ARG A 279 -18.10 6.94 -5.49
CA ARG A 279 -18.59 5.61 -5.88
C ARG A 279 -18.06 4.58 -4.90
N MET A 280 -18.81 3.50 -4.72
CA MET A 280 -18.47 2.42 -3.80
C MET A 280 -18.62 1.07 -4.50
N TRP A 281 -17.66 0.18 -4.25
CA TRP A 281 -17.72 -1.21 -4.65
C TRP A 281 -17.60 -2.07 -3.39
N SER A 282 -18.45 -3.09 -3.28
CA SER A 282 -18.22 -4.18 -2.34
C SER A 282 -17.35 -5.21 -3.03
N PHE A 283 -16.19 -5.49 -2.43
CA PHE A 283 -15.29 -6.55 -2.83
C PHE A 283 -15.43 -7.67 -1.79
N ARG A 284 -16.06 -8.76 -2.22
CA ARG A 284 -16.14 -10.01 -1.47
C ARG A 284 -15.16 -10.99 -2.05
N VAL A 285 -14.29 -11.54 -1.20
CA VAL A 285 -13.57 -12.76 -1.54
C VAL A 285 -14.63 -13.86 -1.61
N ARG A 286 -14.95 -14.35 -2.81
CA ARG A 286 -15.86 -15.50 -2.91
C ARG A 286 -15.13 -16.71 -2.31
N PRO A 287 -15.66 -17.36 -1.26
CA PRO A 287 -15.23 -18.72 -0.98
C PRO A 287 -15.58 -19.57 -2.21
N LEU A 288 -14.59 -20.31 -2.72
CA LEU A 288 -14.77 -21.30 -3.78
C LEU A 288 -15.78 -22.38 -3.34
#